data_AF-A0A8H4QRX3-F1
#
_entry.id   AF-A0A8H4QRX3-F1
#
_cell.length_a   1.000
_cell.length_b   1.000
_cell.length_c   1.000
_cell.angle_alpha   90.00
_cell.angle_beta   90.00
_cell.angle_gamma   90.00
#
_symmetry.space_group_name_H-M   'P 1'
#
loop_
_entity.id
_entity.type
_entity.pdbx_description
1 polymer ?
#
loop_
_entity_poly.entity_id
_entity_poly.type
_entity_poly.pdbx_seq_one_letter_code
_entity_poly.pdbx_strand_id
1 'polypeptide(L)'
;MEGQMSDIRSRYFLSLIPFFLVPSAATYLGLRLLHEVQPTVFPSAHSWVAIVACIFARPAFFFLQWYYTKWIVDRWEARKHGAVLPPHIKETAVGIIPELISSTRVGYPGNMIYQWGKIYGNTYQFSLLTNRIVVTFEPEHVKAILATQFEAFEKGPTFISQLSSMLGSGVFNADGEMWRRVFTSTVGVGGEI
;
A
#
# COMPACT_ATOMS: atom_id res chain seq x y z
N MET A 1 29.50 -1.59 2.51
CA MET A 1 28.04 -1.43 2.32
C MET A 1 27.65 -0.21 1.48
N GLU A 2 28.52 0.80 1.31
CA GLU A 2 28.24 1.97 0.45
C GLU A 2 28.17 1.70 -1.06
N GLY A 3 28.91 0.72 -1.58
CA GLY A 3 28.97 0.44 -3.02
C GLY A 3 27.69 -0.15 -3.64
N GLN A 4 26.84 -0.82 -2.85
CA GLN A 4 25.56 -1.35 -3.36
C GLN A 4 24.44 -0.30 -3.34
N MET A 5 24.55 0.73 -2.50
CA MET A 5 23.52 1.78 -2.37
C MET A 5 23.54 2.76 -3.55
N SER A 6 24.73 3.06 -4.09
CA SER A 6 24.88 3.95 -5.25
C SER A 6 24.36 3.33 -6.55
N ASP A 7 24.57 2.03 -6.72
CA ASP A 7 24.22 1.28 -7.92
C ASP A 7 22.70 1.13 -8.09
N ILE A 8 21.99 0.95 -6.97
CA ILE A 8 20.52 0.92 -6.93
C ILE A 8 19.94 2.29 -7.30
N ARG A 9 20.50 3.40 -6.78
CA ARG A 9 20.01 4.76 -7.05
C ARG A 9 20.14 5.15 -8.53
N SER A 10 21.23 4.73 -9.18
CA SER A 10 21.49 4.97 -10.61
C SER A 10 20.48 4.23 -11.51
N ARG A 11 20.20 2.96 -11.21
CA ARG A 11 19.23 2.14 -11.96
C ARG A 11 17.81 2.69 -11.89
N TYR A 12 17.37 3.16 -10.73
CA TYR A 12 16.07 3.83 -10.59
C TYR A 12 16.03 5.11 -11.42
N PHE A 13 17.06 5.95 -11.34
CA PHE A 13 17.12 7.20 -12.13
C PHE A 13 17.01 6.95 -13.63
N LEU A 14 17.74 5.96 -14.16
CA LEU A 14 17.71 5.58 -15.58
C LEU A 14 16.35 4.99 -16.00
N SER A 15 15.66 4.26 -15.11
CA SER A 15 14.31 3.72 -15.38
C SER A 15 13.22 4.80 -15.44
N LEU A 16 13.46 5.95 -14.79
CA LEU A 16 12.57 7.11 -14.82
C LEU A 16 12.75 7.98 -16.08
N ILE A 17 13.91 7.93 -16.74
CA ILE A 17 14.17 8.71 -17.97
C ILE A 17 13.15 8.43 -19.08
N PRO A 18 12.89 7.18 -19.51
CA PRO A 18 11.91 6.93 -20.58
C PRO A 18 10.49 7.33 -20.15
N PHE A 19 10.15 7.20 -18.87
CA PHE A 19 8.85 7.62 -18.33
C PHE A 19 8.62 9.14 -18.44
N PHE A 20 9.68 9.95 -18.33
CA PHE A 20 9.59 11.41 -18.49
C PHE A 20 9.86 11.91 -19.92
N LEU A 21 10.76 11.25 -20.66
CA LEU A 21 11.20 11.70 -21.97
C LEU A 21 10.16 11.38 -23.07
N VAL A 22 9.56 10.20 -23.02
CA VAL A 22 8.60 9.74 -24.04
C VAL A 22 7.35 10.63 -24.11
N PRO A 23 6.70 11.01 -22.99
CA PRO A 23 5.57 11.92 -23.05
C PRO A 23 5.95 13.32 -23.51
N SER A 24 7.13 13.82 -23.12
CA SER A 24 7.61 15.14 -23.52
C SER A 24 7.88 15.20 -25.03
N ALA A 25 8.55 14.19 -25.57
CA ALA A 25 8.78 14.06 -27.01
C ALA A 25 7.46 13.87 -27.79
N ALA A 26 6.53 13.07 -27.27
CA ALA A 26 5.22 12.88 -27.88
C ALA A 26 4.39 14.17 -27.88
N THR A 27 4.46 14.99 -26.82
CA THR A 27 3.78 16.28 -26.79
C THR A 27 4.38 17.29 -27.78
N TYR A 28 5.71 17.35 -27.91
CA TYR A 28 6.37 18.22 -28.87
C TYR A 28 6.04 17.82 -30.31
N LEU A 29 6.06 16.53 -30.61
CA LEU A 29 5.67 16.00 -31.93
C LEU A 29 4.18 16.22 -32.22
N GLY A 30 3.30 16.02 -31.23
CA GLY A 30 1.86 16.24 -31.38
C GLY A 30 1.52 17.72 -31.64
N LEU A 31 2.14 18.66 -30.92
CA LEU A 31 1.99 20.09 -31.14
C LEU A 31 2.52 20.51 -32.52
N ARG A 32 3.65 19.94 -32.96
CA ARG A 32 4.24 20.24 -34.26
C ARG A 32 3.38 19.73 -35.43
N LEU A 33 2.83 18.53 -35.31
CA LEU A 33 1.94 17.95 -36.32
C LEU A 33 0.58 18.67 -36.38
N LEU A 34 0.03 19.07 -35.23
CA LEU A 34 -1.21 19.86 -35.19
C LEU A 34 -1.04 21.25 -35.81
N HIS A 35 0.14 21.86 -35.67
CA HIS A 35 0.46 23.14 -36.32
C HIS A 35 0.51 23.00 -37.85
N GLU A 36 1.04 21.89 -38.37
CA GLU A 36 1.10 21.66 -39.83
C GLU A 36 -0.28 21.32 -40.43
N VAL A 37 -1.15 20.62 -39.69
CA VAL A 37 -2.41 20.10 -40.25
C VAL A 37 -3.56 21.13 -40.21
N GLN A 38 -3.59 22.08 -39.25
CA GLN A 38 -4.66 23.09 -39.15
C GLN A 38 -4.18 24.48 -38.69
N PRO A 39 -3.64 25.32 -39.61
CA PRO A 39 -3.18 26.68 -39.28
C PRO A 39 -4.30 27.68 -38.95
N THR A 40 -5.58 27.33 -39.15
CA THR A 40 -6.73 28.24 -39.01
C THR A 40 -7.51 28.12 -37.70
N VAL A 41 -7.28 27.06 -36.89
CA VAL A 41 -8.06 26.79 -35.68
C VAL A 41 -7.46 27.43 -34.42
N PHE A 42 -6.15 27.76 -34.44
CA PHE A 42 -5.46 28.35 -33.29
C PHE A 42 -4.66 29.60 -33.70
N PRO A 43 -5.22 30.81 -33.55
CA PRO A 43 -4.42 32.03 -33.60
C PRO A 43 -3.31 31.94 -32.55
N SER A 44 -2.13 32.51 -32.85
CA SER A 44 -0.89 32.51 -32.06
C SER A 44 -1.03 32.86 -30.57
N ALA A 45 -2.19 33.35 -30.16
CA ALA A 45 -2.58 33.69 -28.80
C ALA A 45 -3.12 32.52 -27.95
N HIS A 46 -3.36 31.31 -28.49
CA HIS A 46 -4.03 30.23 -27.76
C HIS A 46 -3.13 29.05 -27.34
N SER A 47 -1.82 29.10 -27.61
CA SER A 47 -0.85 28.05 -27.24
C SER A 47 -0.79 27.78 -25.73
N TRP A 48 -1.13 28.78 -24.91
CA TRP A 48 -1.20 28.63 -23.45
C TRP A 48 -2.35 27.72 -23.00
N VAL A 49 -3.45 27.64 -23.76
CA VAL A 49 -4.61 26.78 -23.43
C VAL A 49 -4.22 25.31 -23.53
N ALA A 50 -3.42 24.95 -24.54
CA ALA A 50 -2.89 23.59 -24.68
C ALA A 50 -1.94 23.24 -23.53
N ILE A 51 -1.07 24.18 -23.13
CA ILE A 51 -0.15 24.00 -22.00
C ILE A 51 -0.94 23.80 -20.70
N VAL A 52 -1.95 24.63 -20.43
CA VAL A 52 -2.82 24.52 -19.25
C VAL A 52 -3.59 23.20 -19.27
N ALA A 53 -4.24 22.85 -20.39
CA ALA A 53 -4.97 21.59 -20.52
C ALA A 53 -4.06 20.36 -20.29
N CYS A 54 -2.82 20.37 -20.78
CA CYS A 54 -1.85 19.30 -20.54
C CYS A 54 -1.35 19.24 -19.09
N ILE A 55 -1.16 20.40 -18.44
CA ILE A 55 -0.81 20.46 -17.02
C ILE A 55 -1.92 19.86 -16.16
N PHE A 56 -3.19 20.09 -16.52
CA PHE A 56 -4.35 19.52 -15.80
C PHE A 56 -4.70 18.08 -16.19
N ALA A 57 -4.37 17.65 -17.42
CA ALA A 57 -4.65 16.29 -17.88
C ALA A 57 -3.89 15.22 -17.07
N ARG A 58 -2.65 15.52 -16.64
CA ARG A 58 -1.85 14.59 -15.82
C ARG A 58 -2.41 14.32 -14.42
N PRO A 59 -2.69 15.34 -13.58
CA PRO A 59 -3.33 15.11 -12.30
C PRO A 59 -4.71 14.49 -12.50
N ALA A 60 -5.48 14.91 -13.51
CA ALA A 60 -6.77 14.28 -13.82
C ALA A 60 -6.61 12.78 -14.11
N PHE A 61 -5.67 12.38 -14.97
CA PHE A 61 -5.40 10.98 -15.26
C PHE A 61 -4.90 10.21 -14.03
N PHE A 62 -4.03 10.81 -13.23
CA PHE A 62 -3.54 10.20 -11.98
C PHE A 62 -4.69 9.98 -10.98
N PHE A 63 -5.54 10.99 -10.75
CA PHE A 63 -6.71 10.88 -9.88
C PHE A 63 -7.72 9.87 -10.42
N LEU A 64 -7.92 9.84 -11.74
CA LEU A 64 -8.78 8.89 -12.41
C LEU A 64 -8.23 7.47 -12.21
N GLN A 65 -6.97 7.20 -12.56
CA GLN A 65 -6.33 5.90 -12.38
C GLN A 65 -6.35 5.45 -10.91
N TRP A 66 -6.06 6.36 -9.97
CA TRP A 66 -6.14 6.11 -8.54
C TRP A 66 -7.56 5.73 -8.12
N TYR A 67 -8.57 6.46 -8.59
CA TYR A 67 -9.98 6.17 -8.35
C TYR A 67 -10.40 4.83 -8.96
N TYR A 68 -10.10 4.57 -10.23
CA TYR A 68 -10.42 3.31 -10.91
C TYR A 68 -9.81 2.10 -10.18
N THR A 69 -8.53 2.18 -9.83
CA THR A 69 -7.86 1.08 -9.14
C THR A 69 -8.47 0.87 -7.75
N LYS A 70 -8.68 1.94 -6.98
CA LYS A 70 -9.21 1.82 -5.61
C LYS A 70 -10.70 1.52 -5.50
N TRP A 71 -11.51 1.88 -6.49
CA TRP A 71 -12.96 1.69 -6.43
C TRP A 71 -13.45 0.55 -7.31
N ILE A 72 -12.96 0.46 -8.55
CA ILE A 72 -13.49 -0.49 -9.52
C ILE A 72 -12.75 -1.81 -9.36
N VAL A 73 -11.42 -1.84 -9.40
CA VAL A 73 -10.67 -3.10 -9.31
C VAL A 73 -10.96 -3.82 -7.98
N ASP A 74 -10.87 -3.11 -6.85
CA ASP A 74 -11.15 -3.68 -5.52
C ASP A 74 -12.57 -4.27 -5.42
N ARG A 75 -13.59 -3.59 -5.99
CA ARG A 75 -14.97 -4.11 -6.00
C ARG A 75 -15.14 -5.28 -6.97
N TRP A 76 -14.44 -5.26 -8.09
CA TRP A 76 -14.48 -6.34 -9.07
C TRP A 76 -13.82 -7.61 -8.52
N GLU A 77 -12.67 -7.47 -7.85
CA GLU A 77 -11.99 -8.59 -7.18
C GLU A 77 -12.83 -9.13 -6.03
N ALA A 78 -13.39 -8.26 -5.19
CA ALA A 78 -14.31 -8.67 -4.14
C ALA A 78 -15.50 -9.48 -4.70
N ARG A 79 -16.11 -9.01 -5.81
CA ARG A 79 -17.20 -9.75 -6.49
C ARG A 79 -16.76 -11.11 -7.04
N LYS A 80 -15.55 -11.20 -7.63
CA LYS A 80 -15.02 -12.47 -8.15
C LYS A 80 -14.87 -13.52 -7.04
N HIS A 81 -14.50 -13.09 -5.84
CA HIS A 81 -14.34 -13.96 -4.67
C HIS A 81 -15.62 -14.06 -3.83
N GLY A 82 -16.74 -13.46 -4.24
CA GLY A 82 -17.98 -13.43 -3.47
C GLY A 82 -17.86 -12.70 -2.12
N ALA A 83 -16.82 -11.89 -1.95
CA ALA A 83 -16.50 -11.20 -0.72
C ALA A 83 -17.20 -9.83 -0.63
N VAL A 84 -17.60 -9.44 0.57
CA VAL A 84 -18.13 -8.11 0.88
C VAL A 84 -16.99 -7.26 1.44
N LEU A 85 -16.80 -6.06 0.89
CA LEU A 85 -15.79 -5.13 1.40
C LEU A 85 -16.21 -4.65 2.80
N PRO A 86 -15.31 -4.68 3.80
CA PRO A 86 -15.61 -4.21 5.14
C PRO A 86 -15.88 -2.71 5.14
N PRO A 87 -16.69 -2.19 6.09
CA PRO A 87 -16.96 -0.78 6.21
C PRO A 87 -15.65 0.00 6.47
N HIS A 88 -15.45 1.07 5.72
CA HIS A 88 -14.29 1.95 5.88
C HIS A 88 -14.59 3.02 6.94
N ILE A 89 -13.71 3.16 7.92
CA ILE A 89 -13.81 4.20 8.96
C ILE A 89 -13.71 5.56 8.26
N LYS A 90 -14.67 6.44 8.55
CA LYS A 90 -14.80 7.75 7.88
C LYS A 90 -13.59 8.67 8.08
N GLU A 91 -12.77 8.39 9.08
CA GLU A 91 -11.61 9.19 9.43
C GLU A 91 -10.45 8.98 8.47
N THR A 92 -9.84 10.09 8.08
CA THR A 92 -8.64 10.10 7.24
C THR A 92 -7.41 9.82 8.11
N ALA A 93 -6.34 9.28 7.53
CA ALA A 93 -5.07 9.02 8.22
C ALA A 93 -4.54 10.21 9.05
N VAL A 94 -4.86 11.45 8.62
CA VAL A 94 -4.48 12.70 9.29
C VAL A 94 -5.18 12.89 10.64
N GLY A 95 -6.38 12.32 10.84
CA GLY A 95 -7.07 12.32 12.14
C GLY A 95 -6.65 11.15 13.04
N ILE A 96 -6.50 9.97 12.43
CA ILE A 96 -6.15 8.74 13.13
C ILE A 96 -4.74 8.81 13.75
N ILE A 97 -3.75 9.37 13.06
CA ILE A 97 -2.36 9.39 13.53
C ILE A 97 -2.19 10.22 14.81
N PRO A 98 -2.65 11.49 14.88
CA PRO A 98 -2.60 12.27 16.11
C PRO A 98 -3.36 11.61 17.26
N GLU A 99 -4.51 10.99 16.99
CA GLU A 99 -5.29 10.28 18.02
C GLU A 99 -4.57 9.03 18.53
N LEU A 100 -3.93 8.27 17.63
CA LEU A 100 -3.10 7.15 18.02
C LEU A 100 -1.90 7.61 18.88
N ILE A 101 -1.23 8.70 18.50
CA ILE A 101 -0.09 9.26 19.25
C ILE A 101 -0.54 9.85 20.60
N SER A 102 -1.69 10.51 20.68
CA SER A 102 -2.19 11.04 21.94
C SER A 102 -2.68 9.92 22.87
N SER A 103 -3.31 8.88 22.32
CA SER A 103 -3.78 7.71 23.08
C SER A 103 -2.63 6.94 23.71
N THR A 104 -1.47 6.84 23.05
CA THR A 104 -0.27 6.19 23.61
C THR A 104 0.34 6.97 24.77
N ARG A 105 0.16 8.30 24.83
CA ARG A 105 0.69 9.13 25.91
C ARG A 105 -0.20 9.20 27.15
N VAL A 106 -1.51 8.96 27.02
CA VAL A 106 -2.49 9.20 28.09
C VAL A 106 -3.28 7.94 28.45
N GLY A 107 -3.30 6.89 27.60
CA GLY A 107 -4.10 5.69 27.81
C GLY A 107 -3.55 4.43 27.15
N TYR A 108 -4.41 3.41 27.04
CA TYR A 108 -4.07 2.14 26.40
C TYR A 108 -4.23 2.25 24.87
N PRO A 109 -3.19 1.98 24.06
CA PRO A 109 -3.22 2.17 22.61
C PRO A 109 -4.30 1.33 21.90
N GLY A 110 -4.72 0.20 22.49
CA GLY A 110 -5.80 -0.63 21.95
C GLY A 110 -7.21 -0.08 22.19
N ASN A 111 -7.37 0.99 22.98
CA ASN A 111 -8.69 1.52 23.32
C ASN A 111 -9.41 2.13 22.09
N MET A 112 -8.66 2.77 21.18
CA MET A 112 -9.21 3.35 19.96
C MET A 112 -9.78 2.27 19.03
N ILE A 113 -9.04 1.17 18.88
CA ILE A 113 -9.46 -0.02 18.13
C ILE A 113 -10.74 -0.61 18.76
N TYR A 114 -10.76 -0.75 20.09
CA TYR A 114 -11.95 -1.25 20.79
C TYR A 114 -13.18 -0.33 20.62
N GLN A 115 -13.00 0.99 20.67
CA GLN A 115 -14.08 1.96 20.45
C GLN A 115 -14.63 1.90 19.04
N TRP A 116 -13.76 1.81 18.02
CA TRP A 116 -14.21 1.63 16.64
C TRP A 116 -14.94 0.30 16.44
N GLY A 117 -14.55 -0.77 17.13
CA GLY A 117 -15.30 -2.02 17.15
C GLY A 117 -16.74 -1.85 17.67
N LYS A 118 -16.98 -0.96 18.63
CA LYS A 118 -18.33 -0.64 19.10
C LYS A 118 -19.16 0.16 18.10
N ILE A 119 -18.53 1.02 17.29
CA ILE A 119 -19.21 1.94 16.37
C ILE A 119 -19.45 1.27 15.00
N TYR A 120 -18.44 0.56 14.49
CA TYR A 120 -18.42 0.00 13.13
C TYR A 120 -18.66 -1.52 13.10
N GLY A 121 -18.67 -2.17 14.27
CA GLY A 121 -18.91 -3.61 14.42
C GLY A 121 -17.64 -4.44 14.47
N ASN A 122 -17.79 -5.76 14.31
CA ASN A 122 -16.70 -6.73 14.50
C ASN A 122 -15.62 -6.68 13.42
N THR A 123 -15.90 -6.17 12.22
CA THR A 123 -14.91 -6.06 11.14
C THR A 123 -15.00 -4.69 10.49
N TYR A 124 -13.88 -3.98 10.44
CA TYR A 124 -13.79 -2.66 9.81
C TYR A 124 -12.41 -2.43 9.24
N GLN A 125 -12.33 -1.45 8.34
CA GLN A 125 -11.08 -1.08 7.68
C GLN A 125 -10.76 0.39 7.92
N PHE A 126 -9.49 0.70 8.19
CA PHE A 126 -8.97 2.06 8.14
C PHE A 126 -7.73 2.14 7.25
N SER A 127 -7.39 3.34 6.83
CA SER A 127 -6.20 3.60 6.01
C SER A 127 -5.19 4.37 6.83
N LEU A 128 -4.00 3.80 7.01
CA LEU A 128 -2.87 4.48 7.64
C LEU A 128 -1.87 4.86 6.56
N LEU A 129 -1.81 6.15 6.23
CA LEU A 129 -1.04 6.70 5.12
C LEU A 129 -1.38 5.99 3.80
N THR A 130 -0.49 5.12 3.32
CA THR A 130 -0.64 4.34 2.08
C THR A 130 -1.20 2.94 2.34
N ASN A 131 -1.10 2.44 3.59
CA ASN A 131 -1.46 1.08 3.94
C ASN A 131 -2.91 0.99 4.37
N ARG A 132 -3.62 -0.04 3.88
CA ARG A 132 -4.97 -0.38 4.35
C ARG A 132 -4.84 -1.42 5.45
N ILE A 133 -5.46 -1.14 6.58
CA ILE A 133 -5.47 -2.01 7.75
C ILE A 133 -6.90 -2.48 7.95
N VAL A 134 -7.11 -3.79 7.93
CA VAL A 134 -8.39 -4.43 8.26
C VAL A 134 -8.27 -5.00 9.66
N VAL A 135 -9.22 -4.67 10.52
CA VAL A 135 -9.34 -5.23 11.87
C VAL A 135 -10.58 -6.11 11.91
N THR A 136 -10.44 -7.30 12.46
CA THR A 136 -11.52 -8.27 12.63
C THR A 136 -11.48 -8.87 14.03
N PHE A 137 -12.65 -8.98 14.64
CA PHE A 137 -12.91 -9.66 15.91
C PHE A 137 -13.70 -10.96 15.72
N GLU A 138 -14.06 -11.30 14.47
CA GLU A 138 -14.76 -12.55 14.17
C GLU A 138 -13.86 -13.77 14.45
N PRO A 139 -14.33 -14.76 15.23
CA PRO A 139 -13.50 -15.89 15.66
C PRO A 139 -13.04 -16.76 14.49
N GLU A 140 -13.82 -16.84 13.41
CA GLU A 140 -13.46 -17.58 12.19
C GLU A 140 -12.24 -16.94 11.50
N HIS A 141 -12.21 -15.61 11.37
CA HIS A 141 -11.08 -14.90 10.79
C HIS A 141 -9.84 -14.99 11.67
N VAL A 142 -10.01 -14.86 12.99
CA VAL A 142 -8.89 -15.01 13.95
C VAL A 142 -8.28 -16.40 13.85
N LYS A 143 -9.11 -17.44 13.75
CA LYS A 143 -8.63 -18.82 13.54
C LYS A 143 -7.95 -19.00 12.18
N ALA A 144 -8.44 -18.33 11.13
CA ALA A 144 -7.78 -18.36 9.83
C ALA A 144 -6.37 -17.77 9.89
N ILE A 145 -6.23 -16.58 10.50
CA ILE A 145 -4.97 -15.85 10.60
C ILE A 145 -3.97 -16.56 11.55
N LEU A 146 -4.45 -17.08 12.68
CA LEU A 146 -3.61 -17.61 13.75
C LEU A 146 -3.52 -19.14 13.81
N ALA A 147 -4.18 -19.89 12.93
CA ALA A 147 -4.14 -21.35 13.00
C ALA A 147 -4.14 -22.06 11.65
N THR A 148 -5.00 -21.67 10.70
CA THR A 148 -5.24 -22.50 9.50
C THR A 148 -4.61 -21.98 8.21
N GLN A 149 -4.41 -20.67 8.06
CA GLN A 149 -3.97 -20.05 6.80
C GLN A 149 -2.76 -19.12 6.99
N PHE A 150 -1.81 -19.49 7.86
CA PHE A 150 -0.61 -18.68 8.10
C PHE A 150 0.16 -18.29 6.84
N GLU A 151 0.25 -19.18 5.86
CA GLU A 151 0.95 -18.94 4.58
C GLU A 151 0.28 -17.85 3.73
N ALA A 152 -1.03 -17.62 3.91
CA ALA A 152 -1.75 -16.56 3.21
C ALA A 152 -1.59 -15.18 3.89
N PHE A 153 -1.11 -15.16 5.15
CA PHE A 153 -0.95 -13.95 5.96
C PHE A 153 0.51 -13.79 6.40
N GLU A 154 1.41 -13.63 5.42
CA GLU A 154 2.83 -13.36 5.70
C GLU A 154 3.00 -12.07 6.51
N LYS A 155 3.91 -12.09 7.49
CA LYS A 155 4.20 -10.91 8.28
C LYS A 155 5.06 -9.99 7.42
N GLY A 156 4.49 -8.89 6.97
CA GLY A 156 5.17 -7.98 6.05
C GLY A 156 6.53 -7.47 6.58
N PRO A 157 7.45 -7.04 5.70
CA PRO A 157 8.81 -6.64 6.07
C PRO A 157 8.84 -5.51 7.10
N THR A 158 7.84 -4.62 7.10
CA THR A 158 7.68 -3.58 8.10
C THR A 158 7.48 -4.17 9.49
N PHE A 159 6.61 -5.18 9.63
CA PHE A 159 6.33 -5.82 10.91
C PHE A 159 7.54 -6.60 11.41
N ILE A 160 8.21 -7.34 10.52
CA ILE A 160 9.44 -8.06 10.83
C ILE A 160 10.54 -7.11 11.29
N SER A 161 10.71 -5.96 10.62
CA SER A 161 11.74 -4.99 11.01
C SER A 161 11.47 -4.37 12.38
N GLN A 162 10.21 -4.05 12.69
CA GLN A 162 9.81 -3.50 13.98
C GLN A 162 9.95 -4.51 15.11
N LEU A 163 9.59 -5.78 14.88
CA LEU A 163 9.72 -6.82 15.89
C LEU A 163 11.13 -7.39 15.99
N SER A 164 11.95 -7.32 14.94
CA SER A 164 13.33 -7.80 14.97
C SER A 164 14.20 -7.03 15.96
N SER A 165 13.93 -5.74 16.13
CA SER A 165 14.67 -4.90 17.07
C SER A 165 14.27 -5.18 18.52
N MET A 166 13.05 -5.65 18.78
CA MET A 166 12.54 -5.93 20.13
C MET A 166 12.66 -7.40 20.54
N LEU A 167 12.36 -8.35 19.65
CA LEU A 167 12.28 -9.79 19.93
C LEU A 167 13.40 -10.60 19.25
N GLY A 168 14.26 -9.94 18.47
CA GLY A 168 15.31 -10.60 17.68
C GLY A 168 14.78 -11.39 16.48
N SER A 169 15.61 -12.25 15.90
CA SER A 169 15.26 -13.19 14.83
C SER A 169 14.71 -14.53 15.36
N GLY A 170 14.08 -14.51 16.55
CA GLY A 170 13.55 -15.70 17.21
C GLY A 170 12.25 -16.25 16.59
N VAL A 171 11.67 -17.26 17.24
CA VAL A 171 10.47 -18.01 16.81
C VAL A 171 9.28 -17.10 16.43
N PHE A 172 9.17 -15.92 17.04
CA PHE A 172 8.08 -14.97 16.77
C PHE A 172 8.27 -14.19 15.46
N ASN A 173 9.50 -14.08 14.95
CA ASN A 173 9.87 -13.30 13.77
C ASN A 173 10.36 -14.15 12.59
N ALA A 174 10.40 -15.47 12.77
CA ALA A 174 10.69 -16.44 11.73
C ALA A 174 9.39 -16.82 11.00
N ASP A 175 9.30 -16.49 9.71
CA ASP A 175 8.22 -16.97 8.84
C ASP A 175 8.70 -18.20 8.02
N GLY A 176 7.76 -19.07 7.64
CA GLY A 176 8.01 -20.22 6.76
C GLY A 176 8.94 -21.30 7.33
N GLU A 177 9.88 -21.80 6.51
CA GLU A 177 10.78 -22.92 6.85
C GLU A 177 11.65 -22.68 8.10
N MET A 178 11.90 -21.42 8.45
CA MET A 178 12.71 -21.08 9.62
C MET A 178 12.00 -21.44 10.92
N TRP A 179 10.68 -21.30 11.01
CA TRP A 179 9.90 -21.75 12.16
C TRP A 179 9.93 -23.29 12.32
N ARG A 180 9.76 -24.03 11.22
CA ARG A 180 9.89 -25.50 11.22
C ARG A 180 11.24 -25.95 11.74
N ARG A 181 12.33 -25.33 11.28
CA ARG A 181 13.69 -25.69 11.73
C ARG A 181 13.89 -25.50 13.24
N VAL A 182 13.40 -24.40 13.82
CA VAL A 182 13.54 -24.13 15.26
C VAL A 182 12.69 -25.10 16.08
N PHE A 183 11.48 -25.43 15.62
CA PHE A 183 10.64 -26.39 16.33
C PHE A 183 11.21 -27.81 16.26
N THR A 184 11.72 -28.24 15.11
CA THR A 184 12.33 -29.57 14.97
C THR A 184 13.62 -29.71 15.77
N SER A 185 14.46 -28.67 15.88
CA SER A 185 15.69 -28.74 16.66
C SER A 185 15.45 -28.80 18.18
N THR A 186 14.31 -28.28 18.66
CA THR A 186 14.00 -28.23 20.10
C THR A 186 13.32 -29.50 20.61
N VAL A 187 12.60 -30.21 19.74
CA VAL A 187 11.93 -31.48 20.08
C VAL A 187 12.79 -32.71 19.75
N GLY A 188 13.91 -32.51 19.05
CA GLY A 188 14.74 -33.59 18.48
C GLY A 188 15.99 -34.03 19.25
N VAL A 189 16.20 -33.62 20.51
CA VAL A 189 17.35 -34.12 21.30
C VAL A 189 16.93 -34.41 22.74
N GLY A 190 16.22 -35.52 22.93
CA GLY A 190 15.79 -35.99 24.25
C GLY A 190 15.38 -37.46 24.29
N GLY A 191 15.91 -38.28 23.38
CA GLY A 191 15.54 -39.69 23.31
C GLY A 191 16.42 -40.50 22.37
N GLU A 192 17.67 -40.70 22.75
CA GLU A 192 18.38 -41.94 22.40
C GLU A 192 19.04 -42.51 23.65
N ILE A 193 19.01 -43.83 23.69
CA ILE A 193 19.35 -44.79 24.74
C ILE A 193 20.85 -45.04 24.74
#